data_AF-A0A151XCI5-F1
#
_entry.id   AF-A0A151XCI5-F1
#
_cell.length_a   1.000
_cell.length_b   1.000
_cell.length_c   1.000
_cell.angle_alpha   90.00
_cell.angle_beta   90.00
_cell.angle_gamma   90.00
#
_symmetry.space_group_name_H-M   'P 1'
#
loop_
_entity.id
_entity.type
_entity.pdbx_description
1 polymer ?
#
loop_
_entity_poly.entity_id
_entity_poly.type
_entity_poly.pdbx_seq_one_letter_code
_entity_poly.pdbx_strand_id
1 'polypeptide(L)'
;MWGWEEKVELEKVMLDYVRWIFRLDFCPPRYIIMRELTMEKMRVGWGIRARRFEQRIKLGGVPTPQGILGRECWEEKENNGWGIEAREVKGGSEDFEELVNKERDLRQWEEGKIRNARYNVRYKTWETINGTPLYLRQKNLKDWKRDEVRALMKLRCGNLEEDNKYWIEERRKCIFYGEGRDNITHYAMECKGIKINFKDLGREDNEILERLWDENLDETKGAMISKLWKERESN
;
A
#
# COMPACT_ATOMS: atom_id res chain seq x y z
N MET A 1 -6.71 -15.30 -23.15
CA MET A 1 -6.59 -14.41 -21.98
C MET A 1 -6.66 -12.95 -22.43
N TRP A 2 -7.89 -12.43 -22.52
CA TRP A 2 -8.15 -10.99 -22.60
C TRP A 2 -7.99 -10.41 -21.19
N GLY A 3 -7.40 -9.22 -21.04
CA GLY A 3 -7.20 -8.58 -19.71
C GLY A 3 -5.85 -7.89 -19.48
N TRP A 4 -4.97 -7.81 -20.49
CA TRP A 4 -3.66 -7.17 -20.34
C TRP A 4 -3.68 -5.65 -20.56
N GLU A 5 -4.61 -5.18 -21.38
CA GLU A 5 -4.67 -3.79 -21.82
C GLU A 5 -5.19 -2.87 -20.71
N GLU A 6 -6.10 -3.36 -19.86
CA GLU A 6 -6.76 -2.60 -18.78
C GLU A 6 -6.07 -2.74 -17.41
N LYS A 7 -4.88 -3.35 -17.34
CA LYS A 7 -4.21 -3.66 -16.06
C LYS A 7 -3.90 -2.41 -15.22
N VAL A 8 -3.56 -1.30 -15.89
CA VAL A 8 -3.24 -0.04 -15.22
C VAL A 8 -4.51 0.52 -14.61
N GLU A 9 -5.60 0.55 -15.37
CA GLU A 9 -6.93 1.02 -14.99
C GLU A 9 -7.46 0.21 -13.81
N LEU A 10 -7.31 -1.12 -13.86
CA LEU A 10 -7.72 -2.01 -12.77
C LEU A 10 -6.93 -1.75 -11.49
N GLU A 11 -5.61 -1.52 -11.57
CA GLU A 11 -4.81 -1.10 -10.41
C GLU A 11 -5.30 0.24 -9.83
N LYS A 12 -5.67 1.22 -10.69
CA LYS A 12 -6.24 2.49 -10.23
C LYS A 12 -7.53 2.25 -9.44
N VAL A 13 -8.45 1.47 -10.00
CA VAL A 13 -9.75 1.14 -9.39
C VAL A 13 -9.56 0.40 -8.06
N MET A 14 -8.63 -0.57 -8.00
CA MET A 14 -8.31 -1.27 -6.76
C MET A 14 -7.80 -0.32 -5.67
N LEU A 15 -6.92 0.62 -6.01
CA LEU A 15 -6.41 1.60 -5.05
C LEU A 15 -7.46 2.60 -4.61
N ASP A 16 -8.36 3.01 -5.51
CA ASP A 16 -9.47 3.88 -5.16
C ASP A 16 -10.50 3.15 -4.27
N TYR A 17 -10.70 1.84 -4.48
CA TYR A 17 -11.49 0.99 -3.59
C TYR A 17 -10.85 0.83 -2.20
N VAL A 18 -9.54 0.64 -2.14
CA VAL A 18 -8.77 0.64 -0.89
C VAL A 18 -8.95 1.95 -0.13
N ARG A 19 -8.80 3.09 -0.81
CA ARG A 19 -9.02 4.41 -0.20
C ARG A 19 -10.41 4.51 0.39
N TRP A 20 -11.43 4.05 -0.32
CA TRP A 20 -12.80 4.03 0.17
C TRP A 20 -12.98 3.14 1.41
N ILE A 21 -12.44 1.92 1.42
CA ILE A 21 -12.54 1.00 2.57
C ILE A 21 -11.96 1.64 3.84
N PHE A 22 -10.77 2.22 3.72
CA PHE A 22 -10.02 2.81 4.84
C PHE A 22 -10.35 4.29 5.09
N ARG A 23 -11.27 4.87 4.31
CA ARG A 23 -11.62 6.30 4.32
C ARG A 23 -10.39 7.21 4.17
N LEU A 24 -9.43 6.81 3.36
CA LEU A 24 -8.24 7.60 3.12
C LEU A 24 -8.58 8.79 2.22
N ASP A 25 -8.02 9.95 2.54
CA ASP A 25 -8.03 11.11 1.64
C ASP A 25 -7.31 10.77 0.32
N PHE A 26 -7.46 11.64 -0.68
CA PHE A 26 -6.70 11.53 -1.93
C PHE A 26 -5.22 11.92 -1.79
N CYS A 27 -4.85 12.50 -0.64
CA CYS A 27 -3.53 13.05 -0.35
C CYS A 27 -2.40 12.01 -0.34
N PRO A 28 -2.54 10.81 0.28
CA PRO A 28 -1.49 9.81 0.25
C PRO A 28 -1.22 9.37 -1.19
N PRO A 29 0.03 9.49 -1.64
CA PRO A 29 0.43 8.94 -2.92
C PRO A 29 0.17 7.44 -2.96
N ARG A 30 -0.23 6.94 -4.13
CA ARG A 30 -0.60 5.53 -4.35
C ARG A 30 0.49 4.55 -3.90
N TYR A 31 1.76 4.90 -4.12
CA TYR A 31 2.89 4.05 -3.71
C TYR A 31 3.00 3.89 -2.18
N ILE A 32 2.52 4.86 -1.38
CA ILE A 32 2.48 4.72 0.09
C ILE A 32 1.42 3.69 0.49
N ILE A 33 0.24 3.77 -0.12
CA ILE A 33 -0.86 2.82 0.14
C ILE A 33 -0.45 1.40 -0.28
N MET A 34 0.17 1.27 -1.46
CA MET A 34 0.65 -0.02 -1.95
C MET A 34 1.71 -0.61 -1.02
N ARG A 35 2.64 0.22 -0.56
CA ARG A 35 3.65 -0.17 0.42
C ARG A 35 3.00 -0.65 1.71
N GLU A 36 2.09 0.13 2.26
CA GLU A 36 1.41 -0.17 3.52
C GLU A 36 0.63 -1.48 3.46
N LEU A 37 -0.05 -1.73 2.35
CA LEU A 37 -0.81 -2.96 2.16
C LEU A 37 0.02 -4.13 1.63
N THR A 38 1.32 -3.93 1.40
CA THR A 38 2.19 -4.89 0.69
C THR A 38 1.57 -5.39 -0.62
N MET A 39 0.89 -4.50 -1.34
CA MET A 39 0.27 -4.82 -2.62
C MET A 39 1.33 -4.86 -3.72
N GLU A 40 1.50 -6.04 -4.32
CA GLU A 40 2.32 -6.18 -5.52
C GLU A 40 1.63 -5.50 -6.72
N LYS A 41 2.45 -4.94 -7.63
CA LYS A 41 1.94 -4.47 -8.91
C LYS A 41 1.32 -5.64 -9.67
N MET A 42 0.04 -5.52 -10.01
CA MET A 42 -0.71 -6.52 -10.75
C MET A 42 -0.05 -6.80 -12.10
N ARG A 43 0.50 -5.78 -12.78
CA ARG A 43 1.26 -5.99 -14.03
C ARG A 43 2.32 -7.10 -13.89
N VAL A 44 3.03 -7.14 -12.76
CA VAL A 44 4.14 -8.06 -12.54
C VAL A 44 3.63 -9.44 -12.14
N GLY A 45 2.75 -9.51 -11.14
CA GLY A 45 2.18 -10.79 -10.70
C GLY A 45 1.40 -11.51 -11.81
N TRP A 46 0.70 -10.76 -12.67
CA TRP A 46 0.00 -11.32 -13.84
C TRP A 46 1.00 -11.73 -14.94
N GLY A 47 2.08 -10.96 -15.15
CA GLY A 47 3.28 -11.34 -15.91
C GLY A 47 3.75 -12.75 -15.59
N ILE A 48 4.10 -12.94 -14.32
CA ILE A 48 4.64 -14.20 -13.79
C ILE A 48 3.61 -15.33 -13.91
N ARG A 49 2.34 -15.09 -13.54
CA ARG A 49 1.28 -16.12 -13.63
C ARG A 49 1.02 -16.58 -15.05
N ALA A 50 0.94 -15.65 -16.00
CA ALA A 50 0.71 -15.98 -17.39
C ALA A 50 1.88 -16.73 -18.00
N ARG A 51 3.13 -16.33 -17.69
CA ARG A 51 4.31 -17.05 -18.16
C ARG A 51 4.41 -18.46 -17.58
N ARG A 52 4.11 -18.63 -16.29
CA ARG A 52 4.01 -19.98 -15.66
C ARG A 52 2.92 -20.83 -16.31
N PHE A 53 1.82 -20.23 -16.72
CA PHE A 53 0.74 -20.92 -17.42
C PHE A 53 1.17 -21.35 -18.84
N GLU A 54 1.81 -20.46 -19.61
CA GLU A 54 2.34 -20.79 -20.94
C GLU A 54 3.44 -21.86 -20.87
N GLN A 55 4.37 -21.76 -19.93
CA GLN A 55 5.38 -22.81 -19.68
C GLN A 55 4.76 -24.16 -19.32
N ARG A 56 3.70 -24.17 -18.51
CA ARG A 56 2.98 -25.41 -18.16
C ARG A 56 2.31 -26.06 -19.37
N ILE A 57 1.78 -25.26 -20.29
CA ILE A 57 1.22 -25.77 -21.55
C ILE A 57 2.33 -26.32 -22.46
N LYS A 58 3.43 -25.56 -22.62
CA LYS A 58 4.59 -25.97 -23.42
C LYS A 58 5.24 -27.27 -22.95
N LEU A 59 5.40 -27.43 -21.64
CA LEU A 59 6.00 -28.63 -21.03
C LEU A 59 5.03 -29.83 -20.97
N GLY A 60 3.84 -29.72 -21.57
CA GLY A 60 2.91 -30.84 -21.71
C GLY A 60 2.16 -31.18 -20.42
N GLY A 61 1.63 -30.18 -19.71
CA GLY A 61 0.74 -30.40 -18.56
C GLY A 61 -0.38 -31.44 -18.83
N VAL A 62 -0.81 -32.12 -17.76
CA VAL A 62 -1.76 -33.27 -17.69
C VAL A 62 -2.73 -33.35 -18.89
N PRO A 63 -2.88 -34.51 -19.56
CA PRO A 63 -3.77 -34.68 -20.71
C PRO A 63 -5.23 -34.74 -20.24
N THR A 64 -5.72 -33.61 -19.73
CA THR A 64 -7.14 -33.37 -19.52
C THR A 64 -7.72 -32.75 -20.79
N PRO A 65 -9.03 -32.89 -21.05
CA PRO A 65 -9.70 -32.17 -22.14
C PRO A 65 -9.41 -30.66 -22.13
N GLN A 66 -9.29 -30.07 -20.94
CA GLN A 66 -8.90 -28.67 -20.75
C GLN A 66 -7.44 -28.38 -21.14
N GLY A 67 -6.52 -29.33 -20.95
CA GLY A 67 -5.12 -29.21 -21.34
C GLY A 67 -4.89 -29.30 -22.84
N ILE A 68 -5.69 -30.11 -23.55
CA ILE A 68 -5.69 -30.20 -25.02
C ILE A 68 -6.20 -28.89 -25.63
N LEU A 69 -7.37 -28.44 -25.16
CA LEU A 69 -8.00 -27.19 -25.62
C LEU A 69 -7.13 -25.96 -25.31
N GLY A 70 -6.40 -25.98 -24.19
CA GLY A 70 -5.42 -24.95 -23.86
C GLY A 70 -4.22 -24.93 -24.80
N ARG A 71 -3.82 -26.09 -25.35
CA ARG A 71 -2.70 -26.22 -26.29
C ARG A 71 -3.09 -25.76 -27.69
N GLU A 72 -4.27 -26.17 -28.17
CA GLU A 72 -4.84 -25.69 -29.44
C GLU A 72 -5.03 -24.17 -29.42
N CYS A 73 -5.55 -23.62 -28.32
CA CYS A 73 -5.67 -22.17 -28.14
C CYS A 73 -4.31 -21.46 -28.09
N TRP A 74 -3.26 -22.12 -27.59
CA TRP A 74 -1.91 -21.58 -27.57
C TRP A 74 -1.27 -21.58 -28.97
N GLU A 75 -1.43 -22.66 -29.73
CA GLU A 75 -0.98 -22.78 -31.13
C GLU A 75 -1.68 -21.75 -32.03
N GLU A 76 -3.00 -21.56 -31.87
CA GLU A 76 -3.75 -20.51 -32.57
C GLU A 76 -3.23 -19.10 -32.21
N LYS A 77 -2.91 -18.89 -30.93
CA LYS A 77 -2.35 -17.62 -30.44
C LYS A 77 -0.95 -17.36 -31.00
N GLU A 78 -0.11 -18.38 -31.15
CA GLU A 78 1.24 -18.28 -31.73
C GLU A 78 1.16 -17.98 -33.24
N ASN A 79 0.31 -18.70 -33.97
CA ASN A 79 0.06 -18.50 -35.40
C ASN A 79 -0.47 -17.10 -35.73
N ASN A 80 -1.30 -16.52 -34.86
CA ASN A 80 -1.80 -15.15 -35.00
C ASN A 80 -0.83 -14.07 -34.49
N GLY A 81 0.36 -14.45 -33.98
CA GLY A 81 1.34 -13.52 -33.43
C GLY A 81 0.88 -12.85 -32.12
N TRP A 82 -0.07 -13.45 -31.42
CA TRP A 82 -0.65 -12.94 -30.17
C TRP A 82 0.02 -13.52 -28.92
N GLY A 83 0.93 -14.50 -29.09
CA GLY A 83 1.77 -15.08 -28.04
C GLY A 83 2.52 -13.99 -27.26
N ILE A 84 2.82 -14.24 -25.97
CA ILE A 84 3.67 -13.32 -25.19
C ILE A 84 5.04 -13.21 -25.89
N GLU A 85 5.60 -14.35 -26.29
CA GLU A 85 6.79 -14.40 -27.15
C GLU A 85 6.58 -13.64 -28.47
N ALA A 86 5.46 -13.82 -29.18
CA ALA A 86 5.23 -13.12 -30.46
C ALA A 86 5.06 -11.59 -30.33
N ARG A 87 4.53 -11.08 -29.21
CA ARG A 87 4.48 -9.63 -28.93
C ARG A 87 5.83 -9.05 -28.49
N GLU A 88 6.68 -9.84 -27.83
CA GLU A 88 8.03 -9.44 -27.39
C GLU A 88 9.09 -9.65 -28.49
N VAL A 89 8.86 -10.52 -29.48
CA VAL A 89 9.76 -10.78 -30.64
C VAL A 89 9.87 -9.61 -31.62
N LYS A 90 9.09 -8.53 -31.45
CA LYS A 90 9.35 -7.24 -32.15
C LYS A 90 10.42 -6.36 -31.49
N GLY A 91 11.07 -6.80 -30.42
CA GLY A 91 12.25 -6.12 -29.89
C GLY A 91 12.83 -6.79 -28.65
N GLY A 92 13.76 -7.71 -28.86
CA GLY A 92 14.66 -8.20 -27.81
C GLY A 92 14.10 -9.35 -26.97
N SER A 93 14.98 -10.31 -26.68
CA SER A 93 14.71 -11.51 -25.89
C SER A 93 14.42 -11.20 -24.42
N GLU A 94 13.18 -10.93 -24.04
CA GLU A 94 12.83 -10.77 -22.63
C GLU A 94 12.84 -12.13 -21.89
N ASP A 95 13.99 -12.46 -21.32
CA ASP A 95 14.18 -13.65 -20.48
C ASP A 95 13.33 -13.55 -19.20
N PHE A 96 12.95 -14.67 -18.58
CA PHE A 96 12.13 -14.66 -17.35
C PHE A 96 12.85 -13.89 -16.23
N GLU A 97 14.18 -13.98 -16.25
CA GLU A 97 15.09 -13.24 -15.40
C GLU A 97 14.99 -11.72 -15.61
N GLU A 98 14.73 -11.25 -16.83
CA GLU A 98 14.52 -9.83 -17.12
C GLU A 98 13.21 -9.30 -16.55
N LEU A 99 12.13 -10.09 -16.56
CA LEU A 99 10.86 -9.72 -15.90
C LEU A 99 11.02 -9.63 -14.38
N VAL A 100 11.75 -10.58 -13.79
CA VAL A 100 12.09 -10.57 -12.36
C VAL A 100 13.02 -9.40 -12.01
N ASN A 101 13.95 -9.05 -12.90
CA ASN A 101 14.83 -7.89 -12.72
C ASN A 101 14.04 -6.58 -12.87
N LYS A 102 13.15 -6.45 -13.86
CA LYS A 102 12.24 -5.30 -13.98
C LYS A 102 11.34 -5.14 -12.74
N GLU A 103 10.89 -6.24 -12.13
CA GLU A 103 10.20 -6.19 -10.84
C GLU A 103 11.07 -5.63 -9.74
N ARG A 104 12.31 -6.14 -9.63
CA ARG A 104 13.28 -5.69 -8.63
C ARG A 104 13.60 -4.20 -8.79
N ASP A 105 13.80 -3.74 -10.03
CA ASP A 105 14.08 -2.35 -10.36
C ASP A 105 12.88 -1.44 -10.06
N LEU A 106 11.66 -1.88 -10.39
CA LEU A 106 10.44 -1.15 -10.05
C LEU A 106 10.25 -1.04 -8.53
N ARG A 107 10.47 -2.12 -7.78
CA ARG A 107 10.44 -2.09 -6.31
C ARG A 107 11.48 -1.11 -5.79
N GLN A 108 12.73 -1.20 -6.25
CA GLN A 108 13.80 -0.27 -5.84
C GLN A 108 13.48 1.20 -6.17
N TRP A 109 12.89 1.46 -7.33
CA TRP A 109 12.48 2.80 -7.73
C TRP A 109 11.32 3.34 -6.86
N GLU A 110 10.35 2.49 -6.53
CA GLU A 110 9.26 2.84 -5.60
C GLU A 110 9.78 3.09 -4.19
N GLU A 111 10.70 2.27 -3.70
CA GLU A 111 11.43 2.49 -2.45
C GLU A 111 12.19 3.82 -2.49
N GLY A 112 12.82 4.14 -3.63
CA GLY A 112 13.47 5.42 -3.87
C GLY A 112 12.48 6.59 -3.77
N LYS A 113 11.27 6.43 -4.32
CA LYS A 113 10.21 7.45 -4.20
C LYS A 113 9.72 7.61 -2.77
N ILE A 114 9.57 6.51 -2.04
CA ILE A 114 9.14 6.52 -0.64
C ILE A 114 10.20 7.19 0.24
N ARG A 115 11.46 6.77 0.09
CA ARG A 115 12.61 7.32 0.83
C ARG A 115 12.84 8.81 0.53
N ASN A 116 12.54 9.26 -0.69
CA ASN A 116 12.65 10.67 -1.06
C ASN A 116 11.33 11.44 -0.91
N ALA A 117 10.25 10.79 -0.45
CA ALA A 117 8.95 11.44 -0.32
C ALA A 117 9.02 12.57 0.71
N ARG A 118 8.49 13.73 0.32
CA ARG A 118 8.25 14.84 1.24
C ARG A 118 6.97 14.65 2.05
N TYR A 119 6.03 13.84 1.53
CA TYR A 119 4.69 13.68 2.10
C TYR A 119 4.70 13.07 3.51
N ASN A 120 5.36 11.93 3.70
CA ASN A 120 5.50 11.33 5.03
C ASN A 120 6.95 10.90 5.20
N VAL A 121 7.71 11.73 5.91
CA VAL A 121 9.14 11.52 6.14
C VAL A 121 9.44 10.30 7.03
N ARG A 122 8.45 9.76 7.75
CA ARG A 122 8.64 8.61 8.65
C ARG A 122 8.89 7.30 7.90
N TYR A 123 8.40 7.19 6.66
CA TYR A 123 8.76 6.05 5.81
C TYR A 123 10.25 6.01 5.42
N LYS A 124 11.03 7.07 5.71
CA LYS A 124 12.49 7.04 5.56
C LYS A 124 13.18 6.25 6.66
N THR A 125 12.58 6.22 7.84
CA THR A 125 13.12 5.58 9.05
C THR A 125 12.51 4.21 9.30
N TRP A 126 11.34 3.92 8.75
CA TRP A 126 10.76 2.58 8.83
C TRP A 126 11.53 1.61 7.94
N GLU A 127 11.92 0.47 8.50
CA GLU A 127 12.45 -0.63 7.70
C GLU A 127 11.43 -1.09 6.68
N THR A 128 11.94 -1.70 5.60
CA THR A 128 11.08 -2.32 4.61
C THR A 128 10.25 -3.40 5.27
N ILE A 129 8.96 -3.12 5.44
CA ILE A 129 8.00 -4.10 5.97
C ILE A 129 7.97 -5.27 4.98
N ASN A 130 8.64 -6.35 5.36
CA ASN A 130 8.60 -7.59 4.61
C ASN A 130 7.32 -8.34 5.01
N GLY A 131 6.30 -8.22 4.15
CA GLY A 131 5.01 -8.89 4.32
C GLY A 131 3.95 -8.02 4.96
N THR A 132 2.74 -8.56 5.10
CA THR A 132 1.58 -7.79 5.57
C THR A 132 1.82 -7.27 7.00
N PRO A 133 1.62 -5.95 7.24
CA PRO A 133 1.78 -5.37 8.56
C PRO A 133 0.98 -6.14 9.60
N LEU A 134 1.51 -6.21 10.83
CA LEU A 134 0.88 -6.99 11.89
C LEU A 134 -0.59 -6.61 12.04
N TYR A 135 -0.91 -5.32 12.02
CA TYR A 135 -2.27 -4.87 12.23
C TYR A 135 -3.28 -5.21 11.11
N LEU A 136 -2.80 -5.64 9.95
CA LEU A 136 -3.63 -6.04 8.80
C LEU A 136 -3.74 -7.55 8.63
N ARG A 137 -3.07 -8.34 9.48
CA ARG A 137 -3.15 -9.80 9.41
C ARG A 137 -4.56 -10.27 9.77
N GLN A 138 -5.08 -11.25 9.02
CA GLN A 138 -6.46 -11.74 9.15
C GLN A 138 -6.86 -12.14 10.58
N LYS A 139 -5.92 -12.71 11.36
CA LYS A 139 -6.16 -13.03 12.78
C LYS A 139 -6.58 -11.79 13.59
N ASN A 140 -5.88 -10.67 13.40
CA ASN A 140 -6.08 -9.45 14.15
C ASN A 140 -7.33 -8.69 13.69
N LEU A 141 -7.71 -8.81 12.41
CA LEU A 141 -8.93 -8.20 11.87
C LEU A 141 -10.22 -8.78 12.46
N LYS A 142 -10.17 -9.98 13.06
CA LYS A 142 -11.31 -10.57 13.78
C LYS A 142 -11.43 -10.03 15.20
N ASP A 143 -10.30 -9.71 15.81
CA ASP A 143 -10.21 -9.38 17.23
C ASP A 143 -10.40 -7.88 17.49
N TRP A 144 -10.15 -7.03 16.49
CA TRP A 144 -10.16 -5.57 16.69
C TRP A 144 -11.32 -4.86 16.00
N LYS A 145 -11.65 -3.67 16.54
CA LYS A 145 -12.72 -2.87 15.96
C LYS A 145 -12.29 -2.30 14.62
N ARG A 146 -13.20 -2.34 13.65
CA ARG A 146 -12.98 -1.82 12.29
C ARG A 146 -12.45 -0.38 12.27
N ASP A 147 -12.93 0.46 13.19
CA ASP A 147 -12.52 1.87 13.28
C ASP A 147 -11.06 2.01 13.76
N GLU A 148 -10.60 1.13 14.66
CA GLU A 148 -9.24 1.16 15.21
C GLU A 148 -8.22 0.78 14.13
N VAL A 149 -8.51 -0.25 13.35
CA VAL A 149 -7.70 -0.64 12.18
C VAL A 149 -7.63 0.49 11.15
N ARG A 150 -8.76 1.14 10.87
CA ARG A 150 -8.82 2.27 9.94
C ARG A 150 -8.05 3.48 10.45
N ALA A 151 -8.17 3.78 11.73
CA ALA A 151 -7.45 4.87 12.35
C ALA A 151 -5.94 4.65 12.28
N LEU A 152 -5.45 3.43 12.54
CA LEU A 152 -4.04 3.10 12.39
C LEU A 152 -3.57 3.21 10.93
N MET A 153 -4.37 2.72 9.97
CA MET A 153 -4.09 2.89 8.55
C MET A 153 -4.00 4.37 8.16
N LYS A 154 -4.92 5.20 8.63
CA LYS A 154 -4.90 6.66 8.40
C LYS A 154 -3.67 7.31 9.02
N LEU A 155 -3.33 6.94 10.25
CA LEU A 155 -2.14 7.41 10.94
C LEU A 155 -0.89 7.12 10.12
N ARG A 156 -0.69 5.85 9.73
CA ARG A 156 0.49 5.39 8.98
C ARG A 156 0.57 6.00 7.58
N CYS A 157 -0.57 6.11 6.89
CA CYS A 157 -0.65 6.81 5.61
C CYS A 157 -0.58 8.34 5.73
N GLY A 158 -0.36 8.91 6.92
CA GLY A 158 -0.18 10.34 7.13
C GLY A 158 -1.46 11.18 6.96
N ASN A 159 -2.64 10.55 7.00
CA ASN A 159 -3.95 11.21 6.86
C ASN A 159 -4.48 11.85 8.15
N LEU A 160 -3.80 11.63 9.27
CA LEU A 160 -4.14 12.28 10.55
C LEU A 160 -3.29 13.53 10.80
N GLU A 161 -2.66 14.08 9.75
CA GLU A 161 -1.79 15.26 9.83
C GLU A 161 -1.97 16.07 8.55
N GLU A 162 -2.20 17.37 8.65
CA GLU A 162 -2.19 18.22 7.48
C GLU A 162 -0.75 18.61 7.09
N ASP A 163 0.20 18.60 8.03
CA ASP A 163 1.62 18.96 7.83
C ASP A 163 2.29 18.12 6.71
N ASN A 164 1.76 16.93 6.44
CA ASN A 164 2.21 16.02 5.38
C ASN A 164 1.87 16.50 3.96
N LYS A 165 0.90 17.40 3.80
CA LYS A 165 0.41 17.85 2.49
C LYS A 165 1.33 18.94 1.92
N TYR A 166 2.51 18.50 1.48
CA TYR A 166 3.65 19.32 1.05
C TYR A 166 3.40 20.34 -0.08
N TRP A 167 2.28 20.25 -0.80
CA TRP A 167 1.90 21.17 -1.88
C TRP A 167 1.09 22.38 -1.40
N ILE A 168 0.82 22.50 -0.10
CA ILE A 168 0.22 23.69 0.50
C ILE A 168 1.34 24.47 1.19
N GLU A 169 1.60 25.68 0.71
CA GLU A 169 2.76 26.49 1.11
C GLU A 169 2.60 27.15 2.50
N GLU A 170 1.37 27.29 2.99
CA GLU A 170 1.10 27.78 4.34
C GLU A 170 1.47 26.73 5.39
N ARG A 171 2.30 27.12 6.38
CA ARG A 171 2.56 26.30 7.56
C ARG A 171 1.24 25.99 8.25
N ARG A 172 0.87 24.73 8.24
CA ARG A 172 -0.43 24.30 8.73
C ARG A 172 -0.44 24.32 10.24
N LYS A 173 -1.13 25.34 10.75
CA LYS A 173 -1.46 25.46 12.16
C LYS A 173 -2.30 24.26 12.58
N CYS A 174 -2.10 23.81 13.82
CA CYS A 174 -2.93 22.78 14.42
C CYS A 174 -4.41 23.08 14.23
N ILE A 175 -5.18 22.15 13.67
CA ILE A 175 -6.63 22.32 13.46
C ILE A 175 -7.42 22.48 14.75
N PHE A 176 -6.91 21.96 15.88
CA PHE A 176 -7.60 21.99 17.16
C PHE A 176 -7.34 23.26 17.96
N TYR A 177 -6.15 23.84 17.83
CA TYR A 177 -5.70 24.93 18.72
C TYR A 177 -5.23 26.18 17.97
N GLY A 178 -5.03 26.11 16.64
CA GLY A 178 -4.60 27.24 15.82
C GLY A 178 -3.14 27.67 16.01
N GLU A 179 -2.39 26.99 16.88
CA GLU A 179 -0.95 27.20 17.11
C GLU A 179 -0.18 25.87 17.01
N GLY A 180 1.12 25.93 16.72
CA GLY A 180 1.93 24.73 16.46
C GLY A 180 1.72 24.17 15.05
N ARG A 181 2.35 23.02 14.76
CA ARG A 181 2.19 22.33 13.46
C ARG A 181 1.10 21.28 13.54
N ASP A 182 0.36 21.08 12.46
CA ASP A 182 -0.69 20.06 12.36
C ASP A 182 -0.13 18.65 12.15
N ASN A 183 0.58 18.14 13.16
CA ASN A 183 1.19 16.81 13.16
C ASN A 183 0.98 16.08 14.50
N ILE A 184 1.16 14.77 14.48
CA ILE A 184 0.97 13.87 15.62
C ILE A 184 1.92 14.20 16.77
N THR A 185 3.15 14.63 16.48
CA THR A 185 4.10 15.01 17.53
C THR A 185 3.53 16.16 18.37
N HIS A 186 3.00 17.19 17.70
CA HIS A 186 2.30 18.27 18.38
C HIS A 186 1.04 17.76 19.10
N TYR A 187 0.22 16.90 18.49
CA TYR A 187 -0.99 16.37 19.14
C TYR A 187 -0.72 15.56 20.39
N ALA A 188 0.34 14.76 20.36
CA ALA A 188 0.66 13.86 21.45
C ALA A 188 1.29 14.58 22.64
N MET A 189 2.02 15.69 22.40
CA MET A 189 2.89 16.33 23.39
C MET A 189 2.44 17.72 23.82
N GLU A 190 1.89 18.52 22.91
CA GLU A 190 1.77 19.98 23.09
C GLU A 190 0.34 20.51 22.90
N CYS A 191 -0.51 19.79 22.15
CA CYS A 191 -1.80 20.29 21.74
C CYS A 191 -2.77 20.44 22.92
N LYS A 192 -3.20 21.68 23.19
CA LYS A 192 -4.18 21.99 24.24
C LYS A 192 -5.64 21.83 23.80
N GLY A 193 -5.87 21.74 22.49
CA GLY A 193 -7.22 21.66 21.90
C GLY A 193 -7.78 20.24 21.83
N ILE A 194 -6.93 19.21 21.97
CA ILE A 194 -7.35 17.81 21.86
C ILE A 194 -7.72 17.22 23.23
N LYS A 195 -8.75 16.38 23.28
CA LYS A 195 -9.24 15.77 24.54
C LYS A 195 -8.65 14.39 24.80
N ILE A 196 -7.51 14.09 24.20
CA ILE A 196 -6.88 12.76 24.23
C ILE A 196 -5.62 12.84 25.08
N ASN A 197 -5.51 11.93 26.04
CA ASN A 197 -4.33 11.80 26.88
C ASN A 197 -3.43 10.70 26.33
N PHE A 198 -2.39 11.06 25.59
CA PHE A 198 -1.45 10.09 25.02
C PHE A 198 -0.49 9.50 26.07
N LYS A 199 -0.48 10.01 27.31
CA LYS A 199 0.36 9.48 28.39
C LYS A 199 0.02 8.05 28.81
N ASP A 200 -1.15 7.53 28.46
CA ASP A 200 -1.45 6.10 28.75
C ASP A 200 -0.72 5.16 27.78
N LEU A 201 -0.03 5.70 26.76
CA LEU A 201 0.83 4.93 25.85
C LEU A 201 2.26 4.74 26.39
N GLY A 202 2.76 5.65 27.21
CA GLY A 202 4.14 5.65 27.68
C GLY A 202 4.42 6.79 28.63
N ARG A 203 5.53 6.71 29.37
CA ARG A 203 5.91 7.76 30.33
C ARG A 203 6.70 8.89 29.69
N GLU A 204 7.54 8.53 28.72
CA GLU A 204 8.43 9.44 28.01
C GLU A 204 7.88 9.75 26.61
N ASP A 205 8.11 10.98 26.12
CA ASP A 205 7.61 11.45 24.83
C ASP A 205 8.03 10.54 23.66
N ASN A 206 9.28 10.06 23.68
CA ASN A 206 9.81 9.15 22.66
C ASN A 206 9.09 7.79 22.68
N GLU A 207 8.81 7.25 23.87
CA GLU A 207 8.10 5.97 24.04
C GLU A 207 6.68 6.06 23.48
N ILE A 208 5.99 7.16 23.78
CA ILE A 208 4.64 7.43 23.25
C ILE A 208 4.66 7.47 21.72
N LEU A 209 5.61 8.21 21.13
CA LEU A 209 5.72 8.34 19.68
C LEU A 209 6.07 6.99 19.03
N GLU A 210 7.05 6.27 19.55
CA GLU A 210 7.41 4.93 19.06
C GLU A 210 6.20 4.00 19.09
N ARG A 211 5.48 3.96 20.22
CA ARG A 211 4.27 3.13 20.35
C ARG A 211 3.15 3.56 19.42
N LEU A 212 2.96 4.85 19.16
CA LEU A 212 1.97 5.34 18.18
C LEU A 212 2.31 4.87 16.76
N TRP A 213 3.58 4.92 16.38
CA TRP A 213 4.03 4.60 15.02
C TRP A 213 4.23 3.13 14.73
N ASP A 214 4.43 2.33 15.78
CA ASP A 214 4.60 0.89 15.67
C ASP A 214 3.41 0.19 14.97
N GLU A 215 3.63 -0.99 14.43
CA GLU A 215 2.57 -1.76 13.77
C GLU A 215 1.66 -2.52 14.74
N ASN A 216 2.09 -2.73 15.99
CA ASN A 216 1.24 -3.38 16.96
C ASN A 216 0.07 -2.46 17.31
N LEU A 217 -1.12 -3.02 17.24
CA LEU A 217 -2.34 -2.38 17.67
C LEU A 217 -2.84 -3.11 18.90
N ASP A 218 -2.93 -2.39 20.00
CA ASP A 218 -3.56 -2.82 21.23
C ASP A 218 -4.81 -1.97 21.51
N GLU A 219 -5.62 -2.38 22.48
CA GLU A 219 -6.88 -1.71 22.79
C GLU A 219 -6.69 -0.24 23.17
N THR A 220 -5.65 0.08 23.95
CA THR A 220 -5.34 1.44 24.39
C THR A 220 -5.00 2.32 23.20
N LYS A 221 -4.04 1.88 22.37
CA LYS A 221 -3.62 2.58 21.17
C LYS A 221 -4.77 2.74 20.19
N GLY A 222 -5.51 1.67 19.91
CA GLY A 222 -6.65 1.66 19.00
C GLY A 222 -7.73 2.66 19.40
N ALA A 223 -8.11 2.67 20.68
CA ALA A 223 -9.09 3.61 21.20
C ALA A 223 -8.63 5.07 21.03
N MET A 224 -7.36 5.37 21.34
CA MET A 224 -6.81 6.72 21.22
C MET A 224 -6.77 7.23 19.78
N ILE A 225 -6.20 6.46 18.86
CA ILE A 225 -6.09 6.88 17.45
C ILE A 225 -7.47 7.00 16.80
N SER A 226 -8.43 6.14 17.18
CA SER A 226 -9.82 6.24 16.71
C SER A 226 -10.50 7.50 17.23
N LYS A 227 -10.27 7.86 18.49
CA LYS A 227 -10.77 9.09 19.08
C LYS A 227 -10.17 10.32 18.40
N LEU A 228 -8.86 10.31 18.13
CA LEU A 228 -8.17 11.38 17.40
C LEU A 228 -8.79 11.58 16.02
N TRP A 229 -8.98 10.48 15.30
CA TRP A 229 -9.59 10.50 13.98
C TRP A 229 -11.00 11.10 14.03
N LYS A 230 -11.85 10.69 14.98
CA LYS A 230 -13.23 11.19 15.11
C LYS A 230 -13.29 12.66 15.52
N GLU A 231 -12.43 13.10 16.45
CA GLU A 231 -12.33 14.51 16.84
C GLU A 231 -11.88 15.39 15.65
N ARG A 232 -10.95 14.90 14.83
CA ARG A 232 -10.49 15.59 13.61
C ARG A 232 -11.60 15.74 12.58
N GLU A 233 -12.38 14.69 12.30
CA GLU A 233 -13.49 14.79 11.34
C GLU A 233 -14.64 15.69 11.81
N SER A 234 -14.66 16.05 13.10
CA SER A 234 -15.70 16.91 13.69
C SER A 234 -15.32 18.40 13.73
N ASN A 235 -14.07 18.76 13.39
CA ASN A 235 -13.58 20.14 13.29
C ASN A 235 -13.53 20.59 11.83
#